data_AF-A0A9N7MF63-F1
#
_entry.id   AF-A0A9N7MF63-F1
#
_cell.length_a   1.000
_cell.length_b   1.000
_cell.length_c   1.000
_cell.angle_alpha   90.00
_cell.angle_beta   90.00
_cell.angle_gamma   90.00
#
_symmetry.space_group_name_H-M   'P 1'
#
loop_
_entity.id
_entity.type
_entity.pdbx_description
1 polymer ?
#
loop_
_entity_poly.entity_id
_entity_poly.type
_entity_poly.pdbx_seq_one_letter_code
_entity_poly.pdbx_strand_id
1 'polypeptide(L)'
;MKTHKNPTLIKTRFALNFLRAMRRLNRSGPSDACQRFHAIRAAATASMASAVGPRRAWSRAVLKKNRTRRAKNPRRDVSGLGQEDDLRVLVPGGQGLDFCQLLSESAHYIECLRAQVQVMTDLLDRYSA
;
A
#
# COMPACT_ATOMS: atom_id res chain seq x y z
N MET A 1 8.86 -4.02 -23.01
CA MET A 1 7.62 -4.84 -23.04
C MET A 1 6.72 -4.51 -21.85
N LYS A 2 5.65 -3.73 -22.07
CA LYS A 2 4.65 -3.38 -21.05
C LYS A 2 3.73 -4.59 -20.86
N THR A 3 3.85 -5.30 -19.75
CA THR A 3 2.91 -6.38 -19.39
C THR A 3 1.59 -5.74 -18.97
N HIS A 4 0.57 -5.76 -19.83
CA HIS A 4 -0.80 -5.38 -19.48
C HIS A 4 -1.34 -6.45 -18.51
N LYS A 5 -1.14 -6.23 -17.20
CA LYS A 5 -1.75 -7.09 -16.19
C LYS A 5 -3.25 -6.82 -16.19
N ASN A 6 -4.06 -7.88 -16.24
CA ASN A 6 -5.51 -7.77 -16.18
C ASN A 6 -5.91 -7.00 -14.89
N PRO A 7 -6.67 -5.90 -14.98
CA PRO A 7 -7.07 -5.11 -13.81
C PRO A 7 -7.84 -5.94 -12.77
N THR A 8 -8.57 -6.98 -13.20
CA THR A 8 -9.28 -7.88 -12.27
C THR A 8 -8.30 -8.70 -11.44
N LEU A 9 -7.22 -9.21 -12.04
CA LEU A 9 -6.19 -9.98 -11.34
C LEU A 9 -5.46 -9.14 -10.28
N ILE A 10 -5.19 -7.87 -10.57
CA ILE A 10 -4.57 -6.95 -9.61
C ILE A 10 -5.51 -6.74 -8.41
N LYS A 11 -6.81 -6.48 -8.66
CA LYS A 11 -7.82 -6.33 -7.61
C LYS A 11 -7.94 -7.59 -6.74
N THR A 12 -8.03 -8.78 -7.32
CA THR A 12 -8.11 -10.04 -6.56
C THR A 12 -6.86 -10.30 -5.74
N ARG A 13 -5.66 -10.09 -6.32
CA ARG A 13 -4.39 -10.25 -5.59
C ARG A 13 -4.26 -9.23 -4.46
N PHE A 14 -4.69 -7.99 -4.71
CA PHE A 14 -4.74 -6.95 -3.69
C PHE A 14 -5.64 -7.39 -2.52
N ALA A 15 -6.91 -7.73 -2.82
CA ALA A 15 -7.90 -8.14 -1.81
C ALA A 15 -7.40 -9.34 -0.98
N LEU A 16 -6.87 -10.38 -1.63
CA LEU A 16 -6.36 -11.57 -0.94
C LEU A 16 -5.20 -11.24 0.01
N ASN A 17 -4.23 -10.43 -0.45
CA ASN A 17 -3.10 -10.04 0.38
C ASN A 17 -3.53 -9.13 1.53
N PHE A 18 -4.48 -8.22 1.28
CA PHE A 18 -5.01 -7.32 2.28
C PHE A 18 -5.75 -8.08 3.38
N LEU A 19 -6.64 -9.02 3.03
CA LEU A 19 -7.33 -9.88 4.00
C LEU A 19 -6.37 -10.72 4.83
N ARG A 20 -5.30 -11.25 4.21
CA ARG A 20 -4.24 -11.96 4.95
C ARG A 20 -3.53 -11.06 5.95
N ALA A 21 -3.27 -9.81 5.60
CA ALA A 21 -2.66 -8.84 6.51
C ALA A 21 -3.61 -8.44 7.64
N MET A 22 -4.89 -8.16 7.33
CA MET A 22 -5.93 -7.85 8.32
C MET A 22 -6.11 -8.98 9.35
N ARG A 23 -6.11 -10.24 8.90
CA ARG A 23 -6.18 -11.39 9.80
C ARG A 23 -5.01 -11.45 10.78
N ARG A 24 -3.81 -11.00 10.38
CA ARG A 24 -2.65 -10.93 11.27
C ARG A 24 -2.80 -9.78 12.27
N LEU A 25 -3.24 -8.61 11.81
CA LEU A 25 -3.46 -7.43 12.66
C LEU A 25 -4.53 -7.69 13.74
N ASN A 26 -5.59 -8.42 13.41
CA ASN A 26 -6.62 -8.79 14.38
C ASN A 26 -6.13 -9.82 15.43
N ARG A 27 -5.01 -10.53 15.18
CA ARG A 27 -4.43 -11.48 16.15
C ARG A 27 -3.46 -10.82 17.13
N SER A 28 -2.97 -9.61 16.84
CA SER A 28 -1.92 -8.92 17.61
C SER A 28 -2.39 -8.21 18.90
N GLY A 29 -3.62 -8.44 19.36
CA GLY A 29 -4.16 -7.85 20.59
C GLY A 29 -4.64 -6.39 20.45
N PRO A 30 -5.12 -5.76 21.54
CA PRO A 30 -5.62 -4.40 21.50
C PRO A 30 -4.50 -3.41 21.17
N SER A 31 -4.59 -2.83 19.98
CA SER A 31 -3.76 -1.74 19.51
C SER A 31 -4.51 -0.43 19.73
N ASP A 32 -3.80 0.62 20.14
CA ASP A 32 -4.30 1.99 20.11
C ASP A 32 -4.92 2.31 18.72
N ALA A 33 -5.99 3.10 18.70
CA ALA A 33 -6.77 3.37 17.48
C ALA A 33 -5.88 4.02 16.39
N CYS A 34 -5.00 4.93 16.78
CA CYS A 34 -4.02 5.55 15.88
C CYS A 34 -3.05 4.50 15.31
N GLN A 35 -2.48 3.64 16.17
CA GLN A 35 -1.61 2.55 15.74
C GLN A 35 -2.32 1.56 14.80
N ARG A 36 -3.59 1.26 15.07
CA ARG A 36 -4.41 0.37 14.24
C ARG A 36 -4.69 0.98 12.87
N PHE A 37 -5.05 2.26 12.81
CA PHE A 37 -5.21 3.01 11.57
C PHE A 37 -3.93 2.96 10.72
N HIS A 38 -2.78 3.28 11.31
CA HIS A 38 -1.50 3.24 10.59
C HIS A 38 -1.14 1.83 10.11
N ALA A 39 -1.41 0.81 10.92
CA ALA A 39 -1.19 -0.58 10.54
C ALA A 39 -2.08 -1.01 9.35
N ILE A 40 -3.35 -0.61 9.35
CA ILE A 40 -4.28 -0.87 8.23
C ILE A 40 -3.81 -0.14 6.97
N ARG A 41 -3.46 1.15 7.05
CA ARG A 41 -2.92 1.93 5.92
C ARG A 41 -1.64 1.31 5.37
N ALA A 42 -0.73 0.87 6.25
CA ALA A 42 0.49 0.18 5.85
C ALA A 42 0.21 -1.18 5.19
N ALA A 43 -0.75 -1.96 5.71
CA ALA A 43 -1.16 -3.23 5.14
C ALA A 43 -1.78 -3.07 3.75
N ALA A 44 -2.61 -2.04 3.55
CA ALA A 44 -3.22 -1.75 2.26
C ALA A 44 -2.16 -1.35 1.22
N THR A 45 -1.31 -0.38 1.53
CA THR A 45 -0.23 0.07 0.63
C THR A 45 0.76 -1.05 0.30
N ALA A 46 1.10 -1.90 1.27
CA ALA A 46 1.92 -3.10 1.05
C ALA A 46 1.23 -4.12 0.13
N SER A 47 -0.08 -4.32 0.29
CA SER A 47 -0.86 -5.26 -0.52
C SER A 47 -0.99 -4.76 -1.96
N MET A 48 -1.20 -3.45 -2.16
CA MET A 48 -1.20 -2.84 -3.49
C MET A 48 0.17 -3.03 -4.16
N ALA A 49 1.25 -2.70 -3.45
CA ALA A 49 2.62 -2.86 -3.94
C ALA A 49 2.90 -4.31 -4.35
N SER A 50 2.50 -5.29 -3.52
CA SER A 50 2.68 -6.72 -3.82
C SER A 50 1.83 -7.22 -4.99
N ALA A 51 0.64 -6.65 -5.22
CA ALA A 51 -0.21 -7.00 -6.36
C ALA A 51 0.40 -6.49 -7.68
N VAL A 52 0.87 -5.25 -7.66
CA VAL A 52 1.51 -4.57 -8.80
C VAL A 52 2.90 -5.14 -9.12
N GLY A 53 3.65 -5.50 -8.08
CA GLY A 53 4.99 -6.06 -8.18
C GLY A 53 6.10 -5.04 -8.48
N PRO A 54 7.38 -5.46 -8.50
CA PRO A 54 8.56 -4.59 -8.42
C PRO A 54 8.85 -3.82 -9.72
N ARG A 55 7.94 -3.80 -10.69
CA ARG A 55 8.16 -3.05 -11.94
C ARG A 55 7.91 -1.55 -11.75
N ARG A 56 7.03 -1.19 -10.82
CA ARG A 56 6.76 0.21 -10.46
C ARG A 56 7.73 0.68 -9.39
N ALA A 57 8.29 1.87 -9.56
CA ALA A 57 9.23 2.46 -8.62
C ALA A 57 8.60 2.60 -7.23
N TRP A 58 7.35 3.06 -7.15
CA TRP A 58 6.67 3.20 -5.88
C TRP A 58 6.43 1.86 -5.19
N SER A 59 6.07 0.83 -5.97
CA SER A 59 5.88 -0.53 -5.44
C SER A 59 7.20 -1.10 -4.91
N ARG A 60 8.31 -0.92 -5.65
CA ARG A 60 9.64 -1.33 -5.17
C ARG A 60 10.01 -0.64 -3.87
N ALA A 61 9.77 0.66 -3.76
CA ALA A 61 10.08 1.44 -2.56
C ALA A 61 9.33 0.88 -1.33
N VAL A 62 8.03 0.62 -1.48
CA VAL A 62 7.20 0.00 -0.41
C VAL A 62 7.71 -1.39 -0.05
N LEU A 63 7.97 -2.24 -1.05
CA LEU A 63 8.46 -3.60 -0.84
C LEU A 63 9.84 -3.63 -0.17
N LYS A 64 10.74 -2.71 -0.53
CA LYS A 64 12.06 -2.55 0.08
C LYS A 64 11.93 -2.14 1.55
N LYS A 65 11.09 -1.14 1.85
CA LYS A 65 10.81 -0.68 3.22
C LYS A 65 10.24 -1.78 4.11
N ASN A 66 9.38 -2.65 3.56
CA ASN A 66 8.83 -3.77 4.33
C ASN A 66 9.84 -4.90 4.58
N ARG A 67 10.75 -5.16 3.63
CA ARG A 67 11.85 -6.12 3.82
C ARG A 67 12.81 -5.67 4.91
N THR A 68 13.20 -4.39 4.90
CA THR A 68 14.10 -3.84 5.94
C THR A 68 13.43 -3.84 7.32
N ARG A 69 12.12 -3.58 7.39
CA ARG A 69 11.33 -3.69 8.63
C ARG A 69 11.19 -5.11 9.18
N ARG A 70 11.18 -6.13 8.32
CA ARG A 70 11.21 -7.54 8.77
C ARG A 70 12.57 -7.96 9.32
N ALA A 71 13.65 -7.33 8.86
CA ALA A 71 15.01 -7.63 9.29
C ALA A 71 15.42 -6.94 10.61
N LYS A 72 14.69 -5.91 11.04
CA LYS A 72 14.92 -5.21 12.33
C LYS A 72 13.77 -5.49 13.30
N ASN A 73 14.08 -5.65 14.59
CA ASN A 73 13.09 -5.83 15.67
C ASN A 73 12.03 -4.69 15.60
N PRO A 74 10.71 -4.94 15.75
CA PRO A 74 9.68 -3.94 15.50
C PRO A 74 9.54 -3.00 16.70
N ARG A 75 10.58 -2.19 16.97
CA ARG A 75 10.45 -1.04 17.85
C ARG A 75 10.17 0.19 17.00
N ARG A 76 8.87 0.51 16.94
CA ARG A 76 8.23 1.78 16.57
C ARG A 76 9.12 2.75 15.81
N ASP A 77 9.06 2.67 14.49
CA ASP A 77 9.45 3.79 13.64
C ASP A 77 8.18 4.30 12.94
N VAL A 78 7.50 5.21 13.64
CA VAL A 78 6.46 6.12 13.12
C VAL A 78 7.19 7.24 12.35
N SER A 79 7.91 6.85 11.29
CA SER A 79 8.35 7.79 10.26
C SER A 79 7.26 7.83 9.20
N GLY A 80 6.42 8.85 9.07
CA GLY A 80 6.50 10.23 9.53
C GLY A 80 5.79 10.98 8.41
N LEU A 81 4.53 11.37 8.63
CA LEU A 81 3.76 12.13 7.64
C LEU A 81 3.94 13.60 8.01
N GLY A 82 5.11 14.14 7.64
CA GLY A 82 5.26 15.59 7.57
C GLY A 82 4.30 16.14 6.52
N GLN A 83 3.92 17.40 6.66
CA GLN A 83 3.04 18.16 5.76
C GLN A 83 3.30 17.79 4.27
N GLU A 84 2.37 17.01 3.68
CA GLU A 84 2.55 16.31 2.39
C GLU A 84 2.10 17.18 1.20
N ASP A 85 2.57 18.43 1.11
CA ASP A 85 2.14 19.36 0.04
C ASP A 85 2.90 19.17 -1.29
N ASP A 86 3.96 18.34 -1.31
CA ASP A 86 4.72 17.99 -2.52
C ASP A 86 4.37 16.56 -3.00
N LEU A 87 4.12 16.41 -4.31
CA LEU A 87 3.86 15.15 -4.99
C LEU A 87 4.95 14.09 -4.72
N ARG A 88 6.21 14.52 -4.52
CA ARG A 88 7.32 13.62 -4.18
C ARG A 88 7.15 12.94 -2.82
N VAL A 89 6.42 13.57 -1.90
CA VAL A 89 6.12 13.04 -0.56
C VAL A 89 4.92 12.10 -0.61
N LEU A 90 3.92 12.39 -1.47
CA LEU A 90 2.68 11.62 -1.60
C LEU A 90 2.87 10.25 -2.29
N VAL A 91 3.76 10.17 -3.28
CA VAL A 91 4.07 8.89 -3.95
C VAL A 91 5.17 8.17 -3.19
N PRO A 92 4.96 6.90 -2.77
CA PRO A 92 6.01 6.15 -2.11
C PRO A 92 7.29 6.11 -2.94
N GLY A 93 8.42 6.61 -2.42
CA GLY A 93 9.69 6.67 -3.15
C GLY A 93 9.79 7.76 -4.22
N GLY A 94 8.87 8.73 -4.23
CA GLY A 94 8.85 9.86 -5.17
C GLY A 94 10.06 10.80 -5.06
N GLN A 95 10.75 10.82 -3.92
CA GLN A 95 11.91 11.70 -3.69
C GLN A 95 13.03 11.50 -4.70
N GLY A 96 13.24 10.26 -5.18
CA GLY A 96 14.32 9.92 -6.11
C GLY A 96 13.91 9.86 -7.58
N LEU A 97 12.70 10.33 -7.95
CA LEU A 97 12.20 10.24 -9.32
C LEU A 97 12.42 11.54 -10.09
N ASP A 98 12.68 11.42 -11.39
CA ASP A 98 12.56 12.57 -12.31
C ASP A 98 11.07 12.97 -12.47
N PHE A 99 10.81 14.14 -13.07
CA PHE A 99 9.44 14.66 -13.19
C PHE A 99 8.51 13.75 -14.00
N CYS A 100 8.97 13.23 -15.14
CA CYS A 100 8.17 12.37 -16.01
C CYS A 100 7.86 11.02 -15.34
N GLN A 101 8.84 10.43 -14.65
CA GLN A 101 8.68 9.23 -13.84
C GLN A 101 7.73 9.48 -12.68
N LEU A 102 7.85 10.61 -11.98
CA LEU A 102 6.98 10.97 -10.87
C LEU A 102 5.52 11.02 -11.34
N LEU A 103 5.22 11.72 -12.44
CA LEU A 103 3.86 11.77 -12.99
C LEU A 103 3.32 10.39 -13.38
N SER A 104 4.14 9.56 -14.06
CA SER A 104 3.73 8.21 -14.46
C SER A 104 3.46 7.30 -13.26
N GLU A 105 4.30 7.38 -12.23
CA GLU A 105 4.14 6.61 -10.99
C GLU A 105 2.95 7.13 -10.16
N SER A 106 2.71 8.44 -10.12
CA SER A 106 1.52 9.06 -9.51
C SER A 106 0.23 8.56 -10.16
N ALA A 107 0.13 8.60 -11.49
CA ALA A 107 -1.06 8.13 -12.20
C ALA A 107 -1.36 6.66 -11.88
N HIS A 108 -0.33 5.81 -11.91
CA HIS A 108 -0.49 4.41 -11.56
C HIS A 108 -0.81 4.19 -10.07
N TYR A 109 -0.28 5.02 -9.18
CA TYR A 109 -0.58 4.95 -7.76
C TYR A 109 -2.04 5.33 -7.50
N ILE A 110 -2.57 6.37 -8.16
CA ILE A 110 -3.99 6.76 -8.11
C ILE A 110 -4.89 5.63 -8.59
N GLU A 111 -4.56 4.96 -9.70
CA GLU A 111 -5.31 3.77 -10.16
C GLU A 111 -5.37 2.68 -9.09
N CYS A 112 -4.26 2.43 -8.41
CA CYS A 112 -4.20 1.45 -7.34
C CYS A 112 -5.01 1.91 -6.11
N LEU A 113 -5.01 3.20 -5.77
CA LEU A 113 -5.82 3.75 -4.69
C LEU A 113 -7.32 3.62 -4.98
N ARG A 114 -7.74 3.86 -6.24
CA ARG A 114 -9.12 3.60 -6.66
C ARG A 114 -9.48 2.12 -6.49
N ALA A 115 -8.59 1.21 -6.89
CA ALA A 115 -8.78 -0.22 -6.67
C ALA A 115 -8.83 -0.60 -5.18
N GLN A 116 -8.02 0.07 -4.35
CA GLN A 116 -8.05 -0.10 -2.89
C GLN A 116 -9.42 0.29 -2.32
N VAL A 117 -9.92 1.48 -2.66
CA VAL A 117 -11.23 1.98 -2.19
C VAL A 117 -12.33 1.02 -2.62
N GLN A 118 -12.37 0.63 -3.90
CA GLN A 118 -13.35 -0.33 -4.41
C GLN A 118 -13.38 -1.63 -3.60
N VAL A 119 -12.21 -2.26 -3.38
CA VAL A 119 -12.15 -3.52 -2.65
C VAL A 119 -12.56 -3.35 -1.19
N MET A 120 -12.24 -2.22 -0.56
CA MET A 120 -12.66 -1.93 0.81
C MET A 120 -14.18 -1.75 0.89
N THR A 121 -14.78 -1.03 -0.06
CA THR A 121 -16.23 -0.86 -0.19
C THR A 121 -16.93 -2.22 -0.43
N ASP A 122 -16.49 -3.00 -1.42
CA ASP A 122 -17.07 -4.31 -1.73
C ASP A 122 -16.99 -5.29 -0.53
N LEU A 123 -15.99 -5.14 0.34
CA LEU A 123 -15.91 -5.92 1.57
C LEU A 123 -16.92 -5.42 2.59
N LEU A 124 -17.01 -4.12 2.83
CA LEU A 124 -17.99 -3.54 3.75
C LEU A 124 -19.43 -3.91 3.37
N ASP A 125 -19.79 -3.79 2.09
CA ASP A 125 -21.13 -4.11 1.60
C ASP A 125 -21.51 -5.58 1.87
N ARG A 126 -20.56 -6.50 1.72
CA ARG A 126 -20.78 -7.93 1.99
C ARG A 126 -20.89 -8.29 3.47
N TYR A 127 -20.34 -7.48 4.36
CA TYR A 127 -20.38 -7.69 5.81
C TYR A 127 -21.41 -6.81 6.52
N SER A 128 -22.12 -5.95 5.78
CA SER A 128 -23.20 -5.09 6.29
C SER A 128 -24.60 -5.66 5.99
N ALA A 129 -24.66 -6.86 5.42
CA ALA A 129 -25.86 -7.69 5.23
C ALA A 129 -25.94 -8.76 6.32
#